data_AF-A0A7J4XJ46-F1
#
_entry.id   AF-A0A7J4XJ46-F1
#
_cell.length_a   1.000
_cell.length_b   1.000
_cell.length_c   1.000
_cell.angle_alpha   90.00
_cell.angle_beta   90.00
_cell.angle_gamma   90.00
#
_symmetry.space_group_name_H-M   'P 1'
#
loop_
_entity.id
_entity.type
_entity.pdbx_description
1 polymer ?
#
loop_
_entity_poly.entity_id
_entity_poly.type
_entity_poly.pdbx_seq_one_letter_code
_entity_poly.pdbx_strand_id
1 'polypeptide(L)'
;MGIHRHRLLTDGEGVTTFVGFSGYPLRCKYCINKSCWEESGTINYTPAELYDEIKKGLIYLVATGGGVTFGGGEPGLQSKFRNLEKFAMDDYISTWKPL
;
A
#
# COMPACT_ATOMS: atom_id res chain seq x y z
N MET A 1 -6.27 -7.33 -3.79
CA MET A 1 -5.09 -6.64 -3.25
C MET A 1 -4.11 -7.64 -2.70
N GLY A 2 -2.82 -7.34 -2.81
CA GLY A 2 -1.72 -8.05 -2.15
C GLY A 2 -1.02 -7.16 -1.13
N ILE A 3 -0.44 -7.76 -0.09
CA ILE A 3 0.29 -7.05 0.97
C ILE A 3 1.71 -7.62 1.07
N HIS A 4 2.70 -6.77 0.90
CA HIS A 4 4.11 -7.11 1.05
C HIS A 4 4.70 -6.29 2.20
N ARG A 5 5.06 -6.99 3.28
CA ARG A 5 5.63 -6.36 4.48
C ARG A 5 7.15 -6.30 4.39
N HIS A 6 7.74 -5.42 5.20
CA HIS A 6 9.19 -5.30 5.39
C HIS A 6 9.95 -4.93 4.10
N ARG A 7 9.35 -4.10 3.25
CA ARG A 7 10.04 -3.54 2.08
C ARG A 7 11.05 -2.51 2.58
N LEU A 8 12.23 -2.52 1.98
CA LEU A 8 13.36 -1.67 2.34
C LEU A 8 13.93 -1.07 1.06
N LEU A 9 14.27 0.21 1.10
CA LEU A 9 15.02 0.94 0.06
C LEU A 9 14.33 1.15 -1.31
N THR A 10 13.19 0.52 -1.58
CA THR A 10 12.52 0.58 -2.90
C THR A 10 11.25 1.40 -2.93
N ASP A 11 10.49 1.43 -1.83
CA ASP A 11 9.10 1.92 -1.80
C ASP A 11 8.89 2.85 -0.60
N GLY A 12 9.74 3.87 -0.46
CA GLY A 12 9.68 4.86 0.63
C GLY A 12 10.88 4.79 1.57
N GLU A 13 10.88 5.70 2.56
CA GLU A 13 11.88 5.76 3.62
C GLU A 13 11.56 4.72 4.72
N GLY A 14 12.61 4.21 5.38
CA GLY A 14 12.45 3.20 6.43
C GLY A 14 11.92 1.86 5.92
N VAL A 15 11.30 1.11 6.82
CA VAL A 15 10.58 -0.13 6.50
C VAL A 15 9.16 0.23 6.07
N THR A 16 8.76 -0.23 4.88
CA THR A 16 7.41 0.01 4.39
C THR A 16 6.60 -1.26 4.19
N THR A 17 5.28 -1.13 4.33
CA THR A 17 4.31 -2.12 3.87
C THR A 17 3.74 -1.68 2.53
N PHE A 18 4.01 -2.45 1.49
CA PHE A 18 3.49 -2.20 0.15
C PHE A 18 2.14 -2.90 -0.03
N VAL A 19 1.13 -2.12 -0.43
CA VAL A 19 -0.21 -2.59 -0.75
C VAL A 19 -0.41 -2.50 -2.25
N GLY A 20 -0.43 -3.66 -2.89
CA GLY A 20 -0.60 -3.82 -4.33
C GLY A 20 -2.08 -3.90 -4.71
N PHE A 21 -2.53 -2.94 -5.52
CA PHE A 21 -3.84 -2.95 -6.15
C PHE A 21 -3.79 -3.64 -7.51
N SER A 22 -4.95 -4.11 -7.96
CA SER A 22 -5.18 -4.49 -9.35
C SER A 22 -6.12 -3.48 -10.01
N GLY A 23 -6.11 -3.48 -11.33
CA GLY A 23 -6.80 -2.49 -12.16
C GLY A 23 -5.88 -1.32 -12.46
N TYR A 24 -5.65 -1.07 -13.75
CA TYR A 24 -5.00 0.14 -14.24
C TYR A 24 -5.75 0.59 -15.50
N PRO A 25 -6.16 1.86 -15.66
CA PRO A 25 -6.88 2.28 -16.86
C PRO A 25 -5.95 2.42 -18.07
N LEU A 26 -4.66 2.60 -17.83
CA LEU A 26 -3.65 2.73 -18.89
C LEU A 26 -2.97 1.37 -19.16
N ARG A 27 -2.21 1.30 -20.25
CA ARG A 27 -1.48 0.09 -20.68
C ARG A 27 -0.04 0.45 -21.04
N CYS A 28 0.71 0.92 -20.03
CA CYS A 28 2.07 1.40 -20.23
C CYS A 28 2.94 0.34 -20.93
N LYS A 29 3.58 0.72 -22.04
CA LYS A 29 4.42 -0.19 -22.87
C LYS A 29 5.49 -0.92 -22.05
N TYR A 30 6.07 -0.24 -21.08
CA TYR A 30 7.15 -0.73 -20.21
C TYR A 30 6.68 -1.00 -18.77
N CYS A 31 5.39 -1.28 -18.57
CA CYS A 31 4.88 -1.63 -17.25
C CYS A 31 5.60 -2.89 -16.74
N ILE A 32 6.30 -2.76 -15.61
CA ILE A 32 7.00 -3.87 -14.95
C ILE A 32 6.02 -4.84 -14.28
N ASN A 33 4.76 -4.45 -14.08
CA ASN A 33 3.74 -5.22 -13.39
C ASN A 33 2.45 -5.34 -14.22
N LYS A 34 2.55 -5.96 -15.40
CA LYS A 34 1.40 -6.19 -16.30
C LYS A 34 0.31 -7.06 -15.67
N SER A 35 0.67 -7.91 -14.71
CA SER A 35 -0.29 -8.72 -13.94
C SER A 35 -1.32 -7.87 -13.19
N CYS A 36 -1.00 -6.63 -12.81
CA CYS A 36 -1.96 -5.74 -12.17
C CYS A 36 -3.01 -5.15 -13.13
N TRP A 37 -2.93 -5.41 -14.45
CA TRP A 37 -3.94 -4.91 -15.40
C TRP A 37 -5.29 -5.62 -15.29
N GLU A 38 -5.30 -6.84 -14.77
CA GLU A 38 -6.49 -7.64 -14.56
C GLU A 38 -6.86 -7.69 -13.09
N GLU A 39 -8.16 -7.76 -12.79
CA GLU A 39 -8.69 -7.85 -11.43
C GLU A 39 -8.78 -9.31 -10.92
N SER A 40 -8.27 -10.27 -11.68
CA SER A 40 -8.39 -11.68 -11.34
C SER A 40 -7.56 -12.04 -10.08
N GLY A 41 -8.16 -12.81 -9.17
CA GLY A 41 -7.46 -13.34 -7.98
C GLY A 41 -7.20 -12.33 -6.86
N THR A 42 -7.78 -11.13 -6.89
CA THR A 42 -7.59 -10.15 -5.81
C THR A 42 -8.47 -10.40 -4.58
N ILE A 43 -7.84 -10.35 -3.41
CA ILE A 43 -8.56 -10.27 -2.12
C ILE A 43 -9.13 -8.85 -1.96
N ASN A 44 -10.41 -8.76 -1.62
CA ASN A 44 -11.08 -7.51 -1.29
C ASN A 44 -10.99 -7.25 0.21
N TYR A 45 -10.40 -6.11 0.58
CA TYR A 45 -10.38 -5.64 1.95
C TYR A 45 -11.30 -4.42 2.09
N THR A 46 -11.84 -4.23 3.29
CA THR A 46 -12.31 -2.93 3.79
C THR A 46 -11.12 -2.12 4.32
N PRO A 47 -11.24 -0.78 4.47
CA PRO A 47 -10.17 0.03 5.06
C PRO A 47 -9.74 -0.44 6.46
N ALA A 48 -10.70 -0.86 7.29
CA ALA A 48 -10.43 -1.37 8.63
C ALA A 48 -9.66 -2.70 8.60
N GLU A 49 -10.09 -3.66 7.78
CA GLU A 49 -9.38 -4.94 7.65
C GLU A 49 -7.97 -4.75 7.07
N LEU A 50 -7.79 -3.83 6.12
CA LEU A 50 -6.46 -3.54 5.58
C LEU A 50 -5.56 -2.92 6.65
N TYR A 51 -6.07 -2.00 7.46
CA TYR A 51 -5.34 -1.44 8.59
C TYR A 51 -4.94 -2.53 9.60
N ASP A 52 -5.85 -3.45 9.92
CA ASP A 52 -5.57 -4.59 10.80
C ASP A 52 -4.47 -5.50 10.26
N GLU A 53 -4.33 -5.63 8.94
CA GLU A 53 -3.21 -6.33 8.32
C GLU A 53 -1.90 -5.54 8.37
N ILE A 54 -1.94 -4.22 8.21
CA ILE A 54 -0.78 -3.34 8.23
C ILE A 54 -0.19 -3.26 9.63
N LYS A 55 -1.03 -3.08 10.66
CA LYS A 55 -0.59 -2.90 12.06
C LYS A 55 0.19 -4.09 12.62
N LYS A 56 0.10 -5.27 12.00
CA LYS A 56 0.95 -6.43 12.34
C LYS A 56 2.46 -6.13 12.19
N GLY A 57 2.82 -5.15 11.36
CA GLY A 57 4.20 -4.67 11.17
C GLY A 57 4.54 -3.38 11.92
N LEU A 58 3.65 -2.88 12.79
CA LEU A 58 3.70 -1.53 13.37
C LEU A 58 5.06 -1.21 14.00
N ILE A 59 5.65 -2.15 14.74
CA ILE A 59 6.95 -1.95 15.40
C ILE A 59 8.05 -1.53 14.42
N TYR A 60 8.07 -2.12 13.22
CA TYR A 60 9.07 -1.78 12.20
C TYR A 60 8.78 -0.45 11.54
N LEU A 61 7.50 -0.15 11.27
CA LEU A 61 7.09 1.10 10.67
C LEU A 61 7.49 2.28 11.57
N VAL A 62 7.15 2.21 12.86
CA VAL A 62 7.46 3.27 13.83
C VAL A 62 8.96 3.36 14.09
N ALA A 63 9.64 2.24 14.36
CA ALA A 63 11.06 2.25 14.74
C ALA A 63 11.98 2.80 13.64
N THR A 64 11.57 2.72 12.38
CA THR A 64 12.37 3.17 11.23
C THR A 64 11.86 4.46 10.59
N GLY A 65 10.77 5.05 11.13
CA GLY A 65 10.10 6.18 10.52
C GLY A 65 9.48 5.86 9.14
N GLY A 66 9.21 4.59 8.88
CA GLY A 66 8.63 4.12 7.64
C GLY A 66 7.10 4.27 7.58
N GLY A 67 6.44 3.41 6.81
CA GLY A 67 5.03 3.60 6.54
C GLY A 67 4.38 2.63 5.56
N VAL A 68 3.34 3.11 4.90
CA VAL A 68 2.56 2.33 3.92
C VAL A 68 2.73 2.95 2.54
N THR A 69 2.98 2.10 1.55
CA THR A 69 3.08 2.51 0.15
C THR A 69 2.02 1.81 -0.68
N PHE A 70 1.26 2.60 -1.44
CA PHE A 70 0.22 2.12 -2.32
C PHE A 70 0.73 2.04 -3.76
N GLY A 71 0.53 0.91 -4.44
CA GLY A 71 0.98 0.76 -5.83
C GLY A 71 0.41 -0.47 -6.53
N GLY A 72 1.15 -1.01 -7.49
CA GLY A 72 0.70 -2.12 -8.33
C GLY A 72 -0.07 -1.61 -9.55
N GLY A 73 -1.40 -1.65 -9.49
CA GLY A 73 -2.30 -0.97 -10.42
C GLY A 73 -2.41 0.53 -10.12
N GLU A 74 -3.63 1.07 -10.17
CA GLU A 74 -3.92 2.49 -9.93
C GLU A 74 -4.58 2.64 -8.57
N PRO A 75 -3.85 3.05 -7.52
CA PRO A 75 -4.44 3.25 -6.19
C PRO A 75 -5.62 4.23 -6.21
N GLY A 76 -5.62 5.22 -7.12
CA GLY A 76 -6.69 6.21 -7.25
C GLY A 76 -8.06 5.60 -7.60
N LEU A 77 -8.10 4.44 -8.27
CA LEU A 77 -9.34 3.71 -8.55
C LEU A 77 -9.98 3.14 -7.27
N GLN A 78 -9.19 2.93 -6.22
CA GLN A 78 -9.62 2.37 -4.94
C GLN A 78 -9.64 3.44 -3.85
N SER A 79 -10.21 4.60 -4.18
CA SER A 79 -10.21 5.82 -3.36
C SER A 79 -10.74 5.66 -1.93
N LYS A 80 -11.54 4.62 -1.67
CA LYS A 80 -12.02 4.23 -0.32
C LYS A 80 -10.89 4.05 0.70
N PHE A 81 -9.68 3.71 0.23
CA PHE A 81 -8.50 3.51 1.09
C PHE A 81 -7.72 4.79 1.38
N ARG A 82 -8.04 5.94 0.77
CA ARG A 82 -7.37 7.22 1.10
C ARG A 82 -7.47 7.55 2.59
N ASN A 83 -8.62 7.28 3.20
CA ASN A 83 -8.85 7.54 4.63
C ASN A 83 -8.08 6.59 5.58
N LEU A 84 -7.18 5.73 5.09
CA LEU A 84 -6.32 4.90 5.94
C LEU A 84 -5.44 5.74 6.88
N GLU A 85 -5.08 6.94 6.45
CA GLU A 85 -4.41 7.96 7.27
C GLU A 85 -5.12 8.23 8.60
N LYS A 86 -6.45 8.16 8.64
CA LYS A 86 -7.23 8.36 9.87
C LYS A 86 -6.96 7.30 10.93
N PHE A 87 -6.71 6.06 10.51
CA PHE A 87 -6.36 4.97 11.42
C PHE A 87 -4.86 4.98 11.74
N ALA A 88 -4.03 5.38 10.78
CA ALA A 88 -2.58 5.42 10.91
C ALA A 88 -2.07 6.57 11.82
N MET A 89 -2.80 7.68 11.91
CA MET A 89 -2.41 8.84 12.72
C MET A 89 -2.38 8.53 14.22
N ASP A 90 -3.26 7.62 14.68
CA ASP A 90 -3.30 7.15 16.07
C ASP A 90 -2.05 6.34 16.45
N ASP A 91 -1.41 5.72 15.47
CA ASP A 91 -0.27 4.82 15.62
C ASP A 91 1.07 5.44 15.17
N TYR A 92 1.10 6.74 14.86
CA TYR A 92 2.29 7.44 14.33
C TYR A 92 2.84 6.84 13.02
N ILE A 93 2.00 6.14 12.25
CA ILE A 93 2.39 5.60 10.94
C ILE A 93 2.31 6.72 9.90
N SER A 94 3.41 6.99 9.19
CA SER A 94 3.37 7.88 8.04
C SER A 94 2.63 7.21 6.88
N THR A 95 1.60 7.87 6.34
CA THR A 95 0.76 7.34 5.25
C THR A 95 1.11 7.96 3.91
N TRP A 96 2.43 8.00 3.61
CA TRP A 96 3.05 8.59 2.42
C TRP A 96 3.54 10.04 2.69
N LYS A 97 4.84 10.27 2.48
CA LYS A 97 5.40 11.61 2.24
C LYS A 97 5.65 11.71 0.73
N PRO A 98 5.07 12.70 0.03
CA PRO A 98 5.48 12.95 -1.35
C PRO A 98 6.98 13.26 -1.35
N LEU A 99 7.71 12.66 -2.30
CA LEU A 99 9.06 13.11 -2.65
C LEU A 99 9.03 14.57 -3.12
#